data_AF-A0A5C8IEP5-F1
#
_entry.id   AF-A0A5C8IEP5-F1
#
_cell.length_a   1.000
_cell.length_b   1.000
_cell.length_c   1.000
_cell.angle_alpha   90.00
_cell.angle_beta   90.00
_cell.angle_gamma   90.00
#
_symmetry.space_group_name_H-M   'P 1'
#
loop_
_entity.id
_entity.type
_entity.pdbx_description
1 polymer ?
#
loop_
_entity_poly.entity_id
_entity_poly.type
_entity_poly.pdbx_seq_one_letter_code
_entity_poly.pdbx_strand_id
1 'polypeptide(L)'
;MTGGLSLLATGVKNGKSGTEMIPVKNISSVTTRRDGIMNSFVSIITSGNTIDFRVSHGEAATVKTVVTDLILGKYDAAVEAAAAPVPEPAPTAAPGVDVTEQIAKLASLRDAGVLTDEEFTTKKAELLARL
;
A
#
# COMPACT_ATOMS: atom_id res chain seq x y z
N MET A 1 26.35 46.42 24.84
CA MET A 1 25.02 45.85 25.14
C MET A 1 24.50 45.19 23.87
N THR A 2 24.48 43.85 23.80
CA THR A 2 23.25 43.01 23.93
C THR A 2 22.19 43.43 22.92
N GLY A 3 21.80 42.72 21.86
CA GLY A 3 21.85 41.30 21.54
C GLY A 3 20.45 40.87 21.06
N GLY A 4 20.30 40.52 19.77
CA GLY A 4 19.29 39.56 19.29
C GLY A 4 17.89 40.06 18.90
N LEU A 5 17.73 40.55 17.67
CA LEU A 5 16.43 40.69 16.97
C LEU A 5 16.21 39.54 15.96
N SER A 6 16.56 38.29 16.30
CA SER A 6 16.56 37.19 15.31
C SER A 6 15.79 35.93 15.70
N LEU A 7 14.93 35.96 16.72
CA LEU A 7 14.09 34.79 17.06
C LEU A 7 12.65 34.82 16.50
N LEU A 8 12.20 35.92 15.87
CA LEU A 8 10.84 36.00 15.31
C LEU A 8 10.75 35.60 13.83
N ALA A 9 11.88 35.36 13.15
CA ALA A 9 11.93 35.06 11.72
C ALA A 9 12.23 33.59 11.38
N THR A 10 12.55 32.76 12.37
CA THR A 10 12.69 31.31 12.19
C THR A 10 11.42 30.64 12.66
N GLY A 11 10.57 30.28 11.69
CA GLY A 11 9.45 29.38 11.91
C GLY A 11 9.95 28.06 12.46
N VAL A 12 10.01 27.95 13.79
CA VAL A 12 10.22 26.69 14.49
C VAL A 12 8.91 25.93 14.38
N LYS A 13 8.70 25.27 13.23
CA LYS A 13 7.88 24.06 13.19
C LYS A 13 8.63 23.05 14.02
N ASN A 14 8.30 23.01 15.31
CA ASN A 14 8.76 22.00 16.24
C ASN A 14 8.06 20.67 15.91
N GLY A 15 8.27 20.19 14.67
CA GLY A 15 7.79 18.91 14.20
C GLY A 15 8.65 17.84 14.85
N LYS A 16 8.28 17.43 16.06
CA LYS A 16 8.66 16.12 16.56
C LYS A 16 8.04 15.12 15.56
N SER A 17 8.81 14.71 14.57
CA SER A 17 8.41 13.66 13.64
C SER A 17 8.47 12.34 14.40
N GLY A 18 7.49 12.14 15.29
CA GLY A 18 7.25 10.87 15.94
C GLY A 18 6.68 9.89 14.93
N THR A 19 7.23 8.68 14.88
CA THR A 19 6.59 7.58 14.16
C THR A 19 5.65 6.90 15.14
N GLU A 20 4.36 6.90 14.84
CA GLU A 20 3.34 6.20 15.61
C GLU A 20 2.83 5.03 14.77
N MET A 21 2.84 3.82 15.34
CA MET A 21 2.33 2.61 14.69
C MET A 21 0.99 2.23 15.30
N ILE A 22 -0.03 2.09 14.45
CA ILE A 22 -1.39 1.71 14.85
C ILE A 22 -1.76 0.43 14.13
N PRO A 23 -2.04 -0.66 14.87
CA PRO A 23 -2.62 -1.86 14.28
C PRO A 23 -3.98 -1.52 13.65
N VAL A 24 -4.21 -1.93 12.42
CA VAL A 24 -5.46 -1.69 11.68
C VAL A 24 -6.69 -2.15 12.49
N LYS A 25 -6.56 -3.29 13.20
CA LYS A 25 -7.60 -3.84 14.08
C LYS A 25 -8.03 -2.93 15.24
N ASN A 26 -7.21 -1.94 15.62
CA ASN A 26 -7.50 -1.01 16.71
C ASN A 26 -8.17 0.28 16.21
N ILE A 27 -8.38 0.43 14.89
CA ILE A 27 -9.08 1.57 14.32
C ILE A 27 -10.59 1.33 14.49
N SER A 28 -11.27 2.26 15.15
CA SER A 28 -12.72 2.18 15.37
C SER A 28 -13.51 2.77 14.21
N SER A 29 -13.00 3.83 13.58
CA SER A 29 -13.64 4.46 12.42
C SER A 29 -12.69 5.37 11.65
N VAL A 30 -13.10 5.70 10.42
CA VAL A 30 -12.42 6.66 9.56
C VAL A 30 -13.44 7.66 9.04
N THR A 31 -13.15 8.95 9.20
CA THR A 31 -14.00 10.02 8.71
C THR A 31 -13.21 10.97 7.83
N THR A 32 -13.91 11.70 6.96
CA THR A 32 -13.32 12.76 6.15
C THR A 32 -13.98 14.08 6.49
N ARG A 33 -13.16 15.11 6.70
CA ARG A 33 -13.64 16.47 6.90
C ARG A 33 -12.87 17.42 5.99
N ARG A 34 -13.58 18.41 5.46
CA ARG A 34 -13.01 19.40 4.55
C ARG A 34 -12.03 20.30 5.29
N ASP A 35 -10.84 20.50 4.73
CA ASP A 35 -9.80 21.40 5.25
C ASP A 35 -9.45 22.46 4.19
N GLY A 36 -10.30 23.49 4.13
CA GLY A 36 -10.20 24.55 3.14
C GLY A 36 -10.58 24.10 1.73
N ILE A 37 -10.00 24.77 0.73
CA ILE A 37 -10.42 24.61 -0.67
C ILE A 37 -9.77 23.37 -1.29
N MET A 38 -8.47 23.17 -1.07
CA MET A 38 -7.68 22.14 -1.74
C MET A 38 -7.55 20.84 -0.95
N ASN A 39 -7.62 20.89 0.38
CA ASN A 39 -7.26 19.78 1.25
C ASN A 39 -8.46 19.24 2.04
N SER A 40 -8.32 18.01 2.51
CA SER A 40 -9.23 17.38 3.46
C SER A 40 -8.41 16.66 4.52
N PHE A 41 -8.95 16.56 5.73
CA PHE A 41 -8.45 15.64 6.73
C PHE A 41 -9.16 14.30 6.60
N VAL A 42 -8.38 13.24 6.54
CA VAL A 42 -8.82 11.87 6.81
C VAL A 42 -8.49 11.60 8.27
N SER A 43 -9.51 11.56 9.12
CA SER A 43 -9.37 11.35 10.56
C SER A 43 -9.53 9.87 10.89
N ILE A 44 -8.45 9.25 11.36
CA ILE A 44 -8.43 7.88 11.87
C ILE A 44 -8.70 7.94 13.37
N ILE A 45 -9.78 7.31 13.81
CA ILE A 45 -10.22 7.33 15.21
C ILE A 45 -9.85 5.97 15.82
N THR A 46 -9.13 5.99 16.93
CA THR A 46 -8.83 4.82 17.75
C THR A 46 -9.45 4.99 19.15
N SER A 47 -9.26 4.02 20.04
CA SER A 47 -9.74 4.14 21.43
C SER A 47 -8.99 5.20 22.24
N GLY A 48 -7.76 5.55 21.86
CA GLY A 48 -6.87 6.40 22.64
C GLY A 48 -6.63 7.79 22.05
N ASN A 49 -6.82 7.96 20.74
CA ASN A 49 -6.58 9.22 20.05
C ASN A 49 -7.29 9.30 18.70
N THR A 50 -7.16 10.46 18.06
CA THR A 50 -7.55 10.66 16.66
C THR A 50 -6.36 11.23 15.92
N ILE A 51 -6.06 10.68 14.75
CA ILE A 51 -4.95 11.12 13.90
C ILE A 51 -5.50 11.64 12.59
N ASP A 52 -5.11 12.87 12.29
CA ASP A 52 -5.57 13.59 11.11
C ASP A 52 -4.50 13.55 10.02
N PHE A 53 -4.82 12.86 8.92
CA PHE A 53 -4.01 12.87 7.71
C PHE A 53 -4.50 13.98 6.80
N ARG A 54 -3.67 15.00 6.58
CA ARG A 54 -3.96 16.06 5.62
C ARG A 54 -3.60 15.59 4.22
N VAL A 55 -4.60 15.50 3.35
CA VAL A 55 -4.46 15.05 1.96
C VAL A 55 -5.20 15.98 1.02
N SER A 56 -4.94 15.88 -0.29
CA SER A 56 -5.72 16.62 -1.29
C SER A 56 -7.18 16.11 -1.32
N HIS A 57 -8.12 16.96 -1.76
CA HIS A 57 -9.53 16.52 -1.92
C HIS A 57 -9.67 15.32 -2.87
N GLY A 58 -8.89 15.30 -3.95
CA GLY A 58 -8.93 14.22 -4.94
C GLY A 58 -8.49 12.87 -4.34
N GLU A 59 -7.56 12.89 -3.39
CA GLU A 59 -7.05 11.67 -2.76
C GLU A 59 -7.82 11.27 -1.50
N ALA A 60 -8.56 12.18 -0.87
CA ALA A 60 -9.28 11.92 0.38
C ALA A 60 -10.24 10.73 0.29
N ALA A 61 -10.92 10.59 -0.85
CA ALA A 61 -11.81 9.45 -1.11
C ALA A 61 -11.01 8.15 -1.18
N THR A 62 -9.92 8.12 -1.93
CA THR A 62 -9.04 6.95 -2.07
C THR A 62 -8.48 6.52 -0.72
N VAL A 63 -7.92 7.45 0.06
CA VAL A 63 -7.33 7.14 1.36
C VAL A 63 -8.38 6.61 2.33
N LYS A 64 -9.57 7.24 2.39
CA LYS A 64 -10.68 6.75 3.22
C LYS A 64 -11.07 5.31 2.83
N THR A 65 -11.22 5.04 1.53
CA THR A 65 -11.60 3.71 1.03
C THR A 65 -10.55 2.68 1.40
N VAL A 66 -9.27 2.93 1.12
CA VAL A 66 -8.18 2.00 1.43
C VAL A 66 -8.14 1.67 2.93
N VAL A 67 -8.20 2.68 3.81
CA VAL A 67 -8.18 2.42 5.26
C VAL A 67 -9.43 1.67 5.69
N THR A 68 -10.61 1.99 5.14
CA THR A 68 -11.86 1.26 5.43
C THR A 68 -11.77 -0.20 5.00
N ASP A 69 -11.24 -0.46 3.82
CA ASP A 69 -11.10 -1.81 3.28
C ASP A 69 -10.04 -2.63 4.05
N LEU A 70 -8.98 -1.99 4.56
CA LEU A 70 -8.03 -2.59 5.50
C LEU A 70 -8.70 -2.95 6.84
N ILE A 71 -9.54 -2.07 7.40
CA ILE A 71 -10.30 -2.35 8.63
C ILE A 71 -11.22 -3.55 8.44
N LEU A 72 -11.83 -3.67 7.26
CA LEU A 72 -12.73 -4.77 6.90
C LEU A 72 -12.00 -6.04 6.44
N GLY A 73 -10.66 -6.07 6.47
CA GLY A 73 -9.86 -7.22 6.08
C GLY A 73 -9.96 -7.61 4.60
N LYS A 74 -10.42 -6.70 3.74
CA LYS A 74 -10.63 -6.99 2.30
C LYS A 74 -9.33 -7.17 1.53
N TYR A 75 -8.20 -6.76 2.10
CA TYR A 75 -6.86 -6.91 1.52
C TYR A 75 -6.05 -8.09 2.07
N ASP A 76 -6.58 -8.84 3.07
CA ASP A 76 -5.91 -10.02 3.65
C ASP A 76 -6.12 -11.31 2.82
N ALA A 77 -6.96 -11.26 1.78
CA ALA A 77 -7.32 -12.43 0.97
C ALA A 77 -6.20 -13.00 0.07
N ALA A 78 -4.97 -12.49 0.15
CA ALA A 78 -3.85 -12.93 -0.69
C ALA A 78 -2.70 -13.63 0.05
N VAL A 79 -2.74 -13.79 1.39
CA VAL A 79 -1.62 -14.43 2.12
C VAL A 79 -2.07 -15.55 3.08
N GLU A 80 -3.36 -15.72 3.37
CA GLU A 80 -3.81 -16.76 4.30
C GLU A 80 -4.50 -17.94 3.60
N ALA A 81 -3.70 -18.69 2.84
CA ALA A 81 -4.00 -20.07 2.46
C ALA A 81 -2.86 -21.04 2.88
N ALA A 82 -2.09 -20.70 3.92
CA ALA A 82 -0.99 -21.54 4.41
C ALA A 82 -0.75 -21.38 5.93
N ALA A 83 -1.76 -21.68 6.76
CA ALA A 83 -1.52 -21.87 8.19
C ALA A 83 -2.61 -22.74 8.85
N ALA A 84 -2.76 -23.99 8.38
CA ALA A 84 -3.29 -25.07 9.20
C ALA A 84 -2.13 -26.00 9.56
N PRO A 85 -1.95 -26.42 10.84
CA PRO A 85 -0.90 -27.35 11.21
C PRO A 85 -1.35 -28.75 10.76
N VAL A 86 -1.00 -29.12 9.54
CA VAL A 86 -1.11 -30.49 9.01
C VAL A 86 0.27 -31.13 9.03
N PRO A 87 0.38 -32.41 9.41
CA PRO A 87 1.66 -33.08 9.56
C PRO A 87 2.42 -33.12 8.23
N GLU A 88 3.71 -32.82 8.33
CA GLU A 88 4.71 -32.69 7.27
C GLU A 88 4.63 -33.82 6.21
N PRO A 89 4.43 -33.47 4.93
CA PRO A 89 5.03 -34.18 3.82
C PRO A 89 6.26 -33.39 3.33
N ALA A 90 7.29 -34.15 2.97
CA ALA A 90 8.62 -33.73 2.53
C ALA A 90 8.68 -32.46 1.65
N PRO A 91 9.79 -31.69 1.73
CA PRO A 91 9.98 -30.50 0.91
C PRO A 91 10.01 -30.90 -0.57
N THR A 92 8.93 -30.60 -1.29
CA THR A 92 8.99 -30.54 -2.76
C THR A 92 9.84 -29.34 -3.12
N ALA A 93 10.88 -29.62 -3.90
CA ALA A 93 11.84 -28.69 -4.43
C ALA A 93 11.17 -27.39 -4.93
N ALA A 94 11.81 -26.26 -4.66
CA ALA A 94 11.48 -24.99 -5.29
C ALA A 94 11.32 -25.24 -6.80
N PRO A 95 10.20 -24.81 -7.42
CA PRO A 95 10.07 -24.93 -8.85
C PRO A 95 11.23 -24.15 -9.46
N GLY A 96 12.11 -24.87 -10.14
CA GLY A 96 13.05 -24.27 -11.08
C GLY A 96 12.25 -23.33 -11.96
N VAL A 97 12.86 -22.21 -12.34
CA VAL A 97 12.22 -21.14 -13.08
C VAL A 97 11.69 -21.71 -14.41
N ASP A 98 10.46 -22.23 -14.40
CA ASP A 98 9.88 -22.90 -15.56
C ASP A 98 9.46 -21.81 -16.55
N VAL A 99 10.34 -21.58 -17.51
CA VAL A 99 10.15 -20.61 -18.60
C VAL A 99 8.80 -20.82 -19.28
N THR A 100 8.36 -22.08 -19.41
CA THR A 100 7.05 -22.44 -19.97
C THR A 100 5.89 -21.91 -19.11
N GLU A 101 5.98 -21.96 -17.77
CA GLU A 101 4.97 -21.39 -16.89
C GLU A 101 4.95 -19.85 -16.97
N GLN A 102 6.10 -19.21 -17.14
CA GLN A 102 6.18 -17.76 -17.32
C GLN A 102 5.52 -17.31 -18.64
N ILE A 103 5.73 -18.07 -19.72
CA ILE A 103 5.05 -17.83 -21.00
C ILE A 103 3.52 -17.98 -20.84
N ALA A 104 3.04 -18.95 -20.06
CA ALA A 104 1.62 -19.12 -19.79
C ALA A 104 1.01 -17.95 -18.99
N LYS A 105 1.74 -17.42 -17.99
CA LYS A 105 1.32 -16.22 -17.24
C LYS A 105 1.26 -14.99 -18.13
N LEU A 106 2.23 -14.79 -19.02
CA LEU A 106 2.22 -13.69 -19.99
C LEU A 106 1.02 -13.78 -20.96
N ALA A 107 0.63 -14.98 -21.38
CA ALA A 107 -0.54 -15.17 -22.24
C ALA A 107 -1.84 -14.77 -21.53
N SER A 108 -1.99 -15.17 -20.27
CA SER A 108 -3.14 -14.78 -19.44
C SER A 108 -3.25 -13.27 -19.26
N LEU A 109 -2.11 -12.57 -19.06
CA LEU A 109 -2.08 -11.12 -18.94
C LEU A 109 -2.43 -10.39 -20.25
N ARG A 110 -2.04 -10.94 -21.40
CA ARG A 110 -2.47 -10.44 -22.72
C ARG A 110 -3.97 -10.64 -22.92
N ASP A 111 -4.49 -11.82 -22.61
CA ASP A 111 -5.91 -12.14 -22.75
C ASP A 111 -6.79 -11.28 -21.81
N ALA A 112 -6.25 -10.89 -20.66
CA ALA A 112 -6.84 -9.92 -19.74
C ALA A 112 -6.74 -8.46 -20.21
N GLY A 113 -6.07 -8.18 -21.34
CA GLY A 113 -5.85 -6.83 -21.88
C GLY A 113 -4.86 -5.98 -21.07
N VAL A 114 -4.09 -6.60 -20.17
CA VAL A 114 -3.07 -5.93 -19.34
C VAL A 114 -1.78 -5.70 -20.13
N LEU A 115 -1.49 -6.59 -21.09
CA LEU A 115 -0.35 -6.48 -22.00
C LEU A 115 -0.84 -6.31 -23.43
N THR A 116 -0.15 -5.46 -24.18
CA THR A 116 -0.33 -5.36 -25.63
C THR A 116 0.35 -6.52 -26.36
N ASP A 117 -0.08 -6.81 -27.59
CA ASP A 117 0.49 -7.90 -28.39
C ASP A 117 2.01 -7.73 -28.65
N GLU A 118 2.46 -6.48 -28.78
CA GLU A 118 3.87 -6.13 -28.97
C GLU A 118 4.72 -6.41 -27.71
N GLU A 119 4.18 -6.11 -26.52
CA GLU A 119 4.86 -6.38 -25.25
C GLU A 119 4.93 -7.88 -24.96
N PHE A 120 3.85 -8.61 -25.24
CA PHE A 120 3.79 -10.06 -25.07
C PHE A 120 4.83 -10.77 -25.95
N THR A 121 4.91 -10.40 -27.24
CA THR A 121 5.84 -11.02 -28.19
C THR A 121 7.30 -10.76 -27.81
N THR A 122 7.63 -9.55 -27.38
CA THR A 122 8.97 -9.19 -26.89
C THR A 122 9.36 -10.02 -25.66
N LYS A 123 8.48 -10.12 -24.66
CA LYS A 123 8.76 -10.86 -23.42
C LYS A 123 8.83 -12.37 -23.63
N LYS A 124 8.00 -12.92 -24.53
CA LYS A 124 8.06 -14.33 -24.91
C LYS A 124 9.39 -14.67 -25.59
N ALA A 125 9.88 -13.82 -26.50
CA ALA A 125 11.15 -14.03 -27.18
C ALA A 125 12.34 -13.97 -26.21
N GLU A 126 12.33 -13.02 -25.27
CA GLU A 126 13.33 -12.91 -24.19
C GLU A 126 13.38 -14.17 -23.33
N LEU A 127 12.21 -14.71 -22.96
CA LEU A 127 12.09 -15.94 -22.18
C LEU A 127 12.57 -17.18 -22.95
N LEU A 128 12.23 -17.29 -24.24
CA LEU A 128 12.70 -18.38 -25.09
C LEU A 128 14.20 -18.33 -25.37
N ALA A 129 14.80 -17.14 -25.45
CA ALA A 129 16.24 -16.97 -25.63
C ALA A 129 17.06 -17.35 -24.38
N ARG A 130 16.40 -17.50 -23.23
CA ARG A 130 17.01 -17.90 -21.95
C ARG A 130 17.04 -19.42 -21.75
N LEU A 131 16.38 -20.18 -22.63
CA LEU A 131 16.51 -21.65 -22.72
C LEU A 131 17.78 -22.02 -23.49
#